data_AF-A0A3A5V7U2-F1
#
_entry.id   AF-A0A3A5V7U2-F1
#
_cell.length_a   1.000
_cell.length_b   1.000
_cell.length_c   1.000
_cell.angle_alpha   90.00
_cell.angle_beta   90.00
_cell.angle_gamma   90.00
#
_symmetry.space_group_name_H-M   'P 1'
#
loop_
_entity.id
_entity.type
_entity.pdbx_description
1 polymer ?
#
loop_
_entity_poly.entity_id
_entity_poly.type
_entity_poly.pdbx_seq_one_letter_code
_entity_poly.pdbx_strand_id
1 'polypeptide(L)' 'MTMWEYMVVGHTKNKKLEIELNKLGKEGWEVVAGGVGSWPHSQFVLKRPV' A
#
# COMPACT_ATOMS: atom_id res chain seq x y z
N MET A 1 13.44 -11.50 17.21
CA MET A 1 12.11 -11.54 16.56
C MET A 1 11.95 -10.23 15.81
N THR A 2 11.71 -10.27 14.51
CA THR A 2 11.43 -9.06 13.72
C THR A 2 9.98 -8.67 13.91
N MET A 3 9.73 -7.45 14.36
CA MET A 3 8.36 -6.92 14.43
C MET A 3 8.01 -6.33 13.06
N TRP A 4 6.74 -6.46 12.68
CA TRP A 4 6.23 -5.96 11.41
C TRP A 4 5.13 -4.96 11.66
N GLU A 5 5.20 -3.82 10.99
CA GLU A 5 4.12 -2.84 10.91
C GLU A 5 3.35 -3.06 9.62
N TYR A 6 2.02 -2.91 9.68
CA TYR A 6 1.13 -3.06 8.55
C TYR A 6 0.29 -1.80 8.36
N MET A 7 0.06 -1.41 7.10
CA MET A 7 -0.83 -0.31 6.75
C MET A 7 -1.70 -0.66 5.54
N VAL A 8 -2.86 -0.04 5.43
CA VAL A 8 -3.77 -0.18 4.29
C VAL A 8 -3.89 1.17 3.58
N VAL A 9 -3.66 1.17 2.28
CA VAL A 9 -3.73 2.37 1.44
C VAL A 9 -4.68 2.11 0.28
N GLY A 10 -5.60 3.03 0.06
CA GLY A 10 -6.59 2.90 -1.00
C GLY A 10 -7.11 4.24 -1.47
N HIS A 11 -7.31 4.35 -2.79
CA HIS A 11 -7.78 5.57 -3.41
C HIS A 11 -8.81 5.26 -4.49
N THR A 12 -9.78 6.16 -4.62
CA THR A 12 -10.77 6.18 -5.71
C THR A 12 -10.19 6.65 -7.06
N LYS A 13 -8.95 7.15 -7.06
CA LYS A 13 -8.22 7.60 -8.25
C LYS A 13 -6.85 6.92 -8.31
N ASN A 14 -6.65 6.07 -9.32
CA ASN A 14 -5.41 5.30 -9.50
C ASN A 14 -4.14 6.16 -9.52
N LYS A 15 -4.17 7.35 -10.15
CA LYS A 15 -3.00 8.22 -10.19
C LYS A 15 -2.56 8.72 -8.81
N LYS A 16 -3.49 8.95 -7.88
CA LYS A 16 -3.14 9.29 -6.48
C LYS A 16 -2.55 8.09 -5.76
N LEU A 17 -3.14 6.91 -5.99
CA LEU A 17 -2.67 5.65 -5.42
C LEU A 17 -1.24 5.33 -5.84
N GLU A 18 -0.91 5.48 -7.12
CA GLU A 18 0.45 5.29 -7.63
C GLU A 18 1.46 6.23 -6.99
N ILE A 19 1.12 7.52 -6.81
CA ILE A 19 2.01 8.49 -6.17
C ILE A 19 2.27 8.10 -4.70
N GLU A 20 1.23 7.70 -3.99
CA GLU A 20 1.33 7.31 -2.58
C GLU A 20 2.11 6.00 -2.40
N LEU A 21 1.82 4.96 -3.20
CA LEU A 21 2.56 3.70 -3.19
C LEU A 21 4.04 3.91 -3.54
N ASN A 22 4.35 4.77 -4.51
CA ASN A 22 5.74 5.12 -4.84
C ASN A 22 6.47 5.81 -3.67
N LYS A 23 5.78 6.70 -2.95
CA LYS A 23 6.35 7.36 -1.77
C LYS A 23 6.61 6.33 -0.66
N LEU A 24 5.63 5.48 -0.37
CA LEU A 24 5.74 4.46 0.68
C LEU A 24 6.80 3.40 0.34
N GLY A 25 6.94 3.02 -0.94
CA GLY A 25 8.03 2.16 -1.38
C GLY A 25 9.42 2.74 -1.11
N LYS A 26 9.60 4.06 -1.25
CA LYS A 26 10.85 4.75 -0.88
C LYS A 26 11.07 4.82 0.64
N GLU A 27 10.01 4.77 1.43
CA GLU A 27 10.03 4.71 2.89
C GLU A 27 10.22 3.27 3.42
N GLY A 28 10.39 2.29 2.53
CA GLY A 28 10.64 0.88 2.89
C GLY A 28 9.38 0.04 3.11
N TRP A 29 8.22 0.53 2.67
CA TRP A 29 6.99 -0.25 2.69
C TRP A 29 6.89 -1.17 1.47
N GLU A 30 6.55 -2.43 1.71
CA GLU A 30 6.36 -3.45 0.68
C GLU A 30 4.89 -3.81 0.54
N VAL A 31 4.39 -3.90 -0.69
CA VAL A 31 3.01 -4.35 -0.97
C VAL A 31 2.92 -5.86 -0.74
N VAL A 32 2.00 -6.28 0.12
CA VAL A 32 1.81 -7.70 0.48
C VAL A 32 0.54 -8.29 -0.11
N ALA A 33 -0.48 -7.46 -0.32
CA ALA A 33 -1.71 -7.83 -1.01
C ALA A 33 -2.23 -6.63 -1.79
N GLY A 34 -2.65 -6.87 -3.03
CA GLY A 34 -3.21 -5.84 -3.91
C GLY A 34 -4.50 -6.30 -4.55
N GLY A 35 -5.47 -5.38 -4.68
CA GLY A 35 -6.70 -5.62 -5.43
C GLY A 35 -7.92 -5.95 -4.57
N VAL A 36 -7.95 -5.52 -3.30
CA VAL A 36 -9.22 -5.55 -2.54
C VAL A 36 -10.07 -4.37 -3.02
N GLY A 37 -10.89 -4.61 -4.04
CA GLY A 37 -11.90 -3.67 -4.51
C GLY A 37 -12.01 -3.59 -6.04
N SER A 38 -13.26 -3.48 -6.52
CA SER A 38 -13.60 -3.28 -7.92
C SER A 38 -13.23 -1.86 -8.36
N TRP A 39 -12.78 -1.71 -9.61
CA TRP A 39 -12.52 -0.41 -10.23
C TRP A 39 -13.70 0.57 -9.98
N PRO A 40 -13.46 1.82 -9.54
CA PRO A 40 -12.17 2.51 -9.35
C PRO A 40 -11.61 2.47 -7.90
N HIS A 41 -12.09 1.59 -7.03
CA HIS A 41 -11.68 1.53 -5.62
C HIS A 41 -10.63 0.44 -5.40
N SER A 42 -9.35 0.76 -5.61
CA SER A 42 -8.27 -0.19 -5.32
C SER A 42 -7.71 0.06 -3.91
N GLN A 43 -7.57 -1.00 -3.12
CA GLN A 43 -6.87 -1.00 -1.84
C GLN A 43 -5.69 -1.97 -1.86
N PHE A 44 -4.63 -1.58 -1.15
CA PHE A 44 -3.38 -2.33 -1.00
C PHE A 44 -3.02 -2.43 0.48
N VAL A 45 -2.58 -3.61 0.88
CA VAL A 45 -1.97 -3.85 2.19
C VAL A 45 -0.46 -3.79 2.02
N LEU A 46 0.19 -3.02 2.89
CA LEU A 46 1.62 -2.80 2.91
C LEU A 46 2.20 -3.27 4.25
N LYS A 47 3.47 -3.67 4.25
CA LYS A 47 4.23 -3.99 5.48
C LYS A 47 5.62 -3.36 5.47
N ARG A 48 6.20 -3.15 6.65
CA ARG A 48 7.63 -2.85 6.82
C ARG A 48 8.17 -3.45 8.12
N PRO A 49 9.47 -3.77 8.20
CA PRO A 49 10.09 -4.18 9.45
C PRO A 49 10.21 -2.99 10.41
N VAL A 50 10.04 -3.27 11.72
CA VAL A 50 10.25 -2.32 12.84
C VAL A 50 11.48 -2.72 13.63
#